data_AF-A0A1V2CDV0-F1
#
_entry.id   AF-A0A1V2CDV0-F1
#
_cell.length_a   1.000
_cell.length_b   1.000
_cell.length_c   1.000
_cell.angle_alpha   90.00
_cell.angle_beta   90.00
_cell.angle_gamma   90.00
#
_symmetry.space_group_name_H-M   'P 1'
#
loop_
_entity.id
_entity.type
_entity.pdbx_description
1 polymer ?
#
loop_
_entity_poly.entity_id
_entity_poly.type
_entity_poly.pdbx_seq_one_letter_code
_entity_poly.pdbx_strand_id
1 'polypeptide(L)'
;MLSFLKSKPVLKDLLSDNYVDIHSHLLPGIDDGAKNITHTTKLIRAFEKIGVSQFITTPHISHYVWNNSAEVITAKHQETKLIIEEKNTTIPFQAAAEYFIDDWFESHFKKEKLLTLKDNYVLVEISYQSAPINLYKTLFELQVAGYTPVLAHPERYLYYRKDFDEYKKLKKVGCLFQLNLLSTVGYYGDTITQIAEELLKKGLYDFTGTDVHHMKHIASFDEKIKTNSVSNLKEVIKNNQFFKFH
;
A
#
# COMPACT_ATOMS: atom_id res chain seq x y z
N MET A 1 24.56 22.17 26.42
CA MET A 1 24.74 20.81 25.88
C MET A 1 24.40 20.84 24.40
N LEU A 2 25.40 20.66 23.53
CA LEU A 2 25.16 20.52 22.10
C LEU A 2 24.54 19.14 21.87
N SER A 3 23.22 19.09 21.72
CA SER A 3 22.53 17.88 21.28
C SER A 3 22.90 17.65 19.81
N PHE A 4 23.85 16.76 19.56
CA PHE A 4 24.11 16.24 18.22
C PHE A 4 22.87 15.46 17.77
N LEU A 5 21.97 16.12 17.06
CA LEU A 5 20.85 15.46 16.38
C LEU A 5 21.45 14.45 15.40
N LYS A 6 21.28 13.15 15.68
CA LYS A 6 21.64 12.09 14.74
C LYS A 6 20.95 12.39 13.40
N SER A 7 21.71 12.29 12.30
CA SER A 7 21.13 12.41 10.96
C SER A 7 19.98 11.42 10.83
N LYS A 8 18.87 11.87 10.24
CA LYS A 8 17.77 10.97 9.89
C LYS A 8 18.26 9.92 8.90
N PRO A 9 17.75 8.68 9.00
CA PRO A 9 18.11 7.60 8.10
C PRO A 9 17.56 7.84 6.70
N VAL A 10 18.17 7.22 5.70
CA VAL A 10 17.60 7.08 4.36
C VAL A 10 16.46 6.05 4.41
N LEU A 11 15.40 6.25 3.63
CA LEU A 11 14.21 5.40 3.69
C LEU A 11 14.54 3.93 3.37
N LYS A 12 15.29 3.64 2.30
CA LYS A 12 15.67 2.26 1.97
C LYS A 12 16.45 1.55 3.09
N ASP A 13 17.24 2.29 3.88
CA ASP A 13 18.02 1.71 4.99
C ASP A 13 17.13 1.23 6.15
N LEU A 14 15.84 1.62 6.15
CA LEU A 14 14.84 1.12 7.09
C LEU A 14 14.19 -0.18 6.62
N LEU A 15 14.28 -0.47 5.32
CA LEU A 15 13.85 -1.73 4.74
C LEU A 15 15.00 -2.72 4.94
N SER A 16 14.99 -3.43 6.07
CA SER A 16 15.86 -4.61 6.24
C SER A 16 15.70 -5.55 5.04
N ASP A 17 16.71 -6.36 4.69
CA ASP A 17 16.75 -7.35 3.56
C ASP A 17 15.69 -8.48 3.63
N ASN A 18 14.55 -8.21 4.23
CA ASN A 18 13.44 -9.10 4.45
C ASN A 18 12.10 -8.32 4.42
N TYR A 19 12.05 -7.07 3.92
CA TYR A 19 10.80 -6.32 3.87
C TYR A 19 9.82 -6.95 2.87
N VAL A 20 8.57 -7.12 3.30
CA VAL A 20 7.48 -7.61 2.46
C VAL A 20 6.64 -6.40 2.04
N ASP A 21 6.67 -6.05 0.76
CA ASP A 21 5.79 -5.00 0.26
C ASP A 21 4.37 -5.55 0.02
N ILE A 22 3.34 -4.78 0.39
CA ILE A 22 1.93 -5.22 0.26
C ILE A 22 1.09 -4.31 -0.62
N HIS A 23 1.70 -3.30 -1.21
CA HIS A 23 1.00 -2.33 -2.04
C HIS A 23 1.97 -1.79 -3.09
N SER A 24 1.77 -2.19 -4.34
CA SER A 24 2.51 -1.68 -5.50
C SER A 24 1.85 -2.09 -6.82
N HIS A 25 2.16 -1.39 -7.93
CA HIS A 25 1.48 -1.51 -9.22
C HIS A 25 2.47 -1.98 -10.29
N LEU A 26 2.85 -3.26 -10.21
CA LEU A 26 3.95 -3.84 -10.98
C LEU A 26 3.46 -4.74 -12.13
N LEU A 27 2.19 -5.16 -12.13
CA LEU A 27 1.66 -5.94 -13.24
C LEU A 27 1.57 -5.09 -14.53
N PRO A 28 1.98 -5.65 -15.68
CA PRO A 28 2.16 -4.85 -16.88
C PRO A 28 0.84 -4.53 -17.59
N GLY A 29 0.56 -3.23 -17.76
CA GLY A 29 -0.42 -2.69 -18.69
C GLY A 29 -1.87 -2.84 -18.25
N ILE A 30 -2.13 -2.97 -16.95
CA ILE A 30 -3.49 -3.14 -16.41
C ILE A 30 -3.97 -1.97 -15.55
N ASP A 31 -3.07 -1.07 -15.15
CA ASP A 31 -3.40 0.18 -14.45
C ASP A 31 -2.36 1.28 -14.80
N ASP A 32 -2.24 2.31 -13.97
CA ASP A 32 -1.28 3.41 -14.08
C ASP A 32 0.14 3.07 -13.61
N GLY A 33 0.39 1.82 -13.20
CA GLY A 33 1.70 1.33 -12.84
C GLY A 33 2.59 0.97 -14.03
N ALA A 34 3.15 -0.24 -13.99
CA ALA A 34 4.06 -0.72 -15.03
C ALA A 34 3.38 -0.79 -16.40
N LYS A 35 3.87 -0.04 -17.39
CA LYS A 35 3.25 -0.01 -18.74
C LYS A 35 3.39 -1.30 -19.54
N ASN A 36 4.43 -2.08 -19.28
CA ASN A 36 4.74 -3.32 -19.99
C ASN A 36 5.75 -4.16 -19.20
N ILE A 37 5.98 -5.39 -19.65
CA ILE A 37 6.84 -6.36 -18.95
C ILE A 37 8.28 -5.86 -18.75
N THR A 38 8.79 -4.99 -19.64
CA THR A 38 10.10 -4.37 -19.49
C THR A 38 10.12 -3.39 -18.30
N HIS A 39 9.05 -2.63 -18.09
CA HIS A 39 8.91 -1.77 -16.90
C HIS A 39 8.76 -2.60 -15.63
N THR A 40 7.92 -3.63 -15.64
CA THR A 40 7.77 -4.58 -14.53
C THR A 40 9.11 -5.16 -14.12
N THR A 41 9.88 -5.71 -15.07
CA THR A 41 11.20 -6.30 -14.77
C THR A 41 12.16 -5.28 -14.15
N LYS A 42 12.14 -4.02 -14.62
CA LYS A 42 12.97 -2.94 -14.06
C LYS A 42 12.57 -2.59 -12.63
N LEU A 43 11.27 -2.53 -12.35
CA LEU A 43 10.74 -2.22 -11.02
C LEU A 43 11.04 -3.34 -10.02
N ILE A 44 10.89 -4.60 -10.41
CA ILE A 44 11.20 -5.74 -9.54
C ILE A 44 12.70 -5.79 -9.20
N ARG A 45 13.58 -5.56 -10.17
CA ARG A 45 15.02 -5.44 -9.90
C ARG A 45 15.37 -4.24 -9.02
N ALA A 46 14.56 -3.19 -9.06
CA ALA A 46 14.72 -2.05 -8.16
C ALA A 46 14.26 -2.39 -6.74
N PHE A 47 13.17 -3.17 -6.60
CA PHE A 47 12.69 -3.71 -5.33
C PHE A 47 13.80 -4.51 -4.62
N GLU A 48 14.50 -5.39 -5.33
CA GLU A 48 15.66 -6.14 -4.79
C GLU A 48 16.71 -5.19 -4.21
N LYS A 49 17.01 -4.09 -4.91
CA LYS A 49 18.04 -3.13 -4.51
C LYS A 49 17.67 -2.25 -3.33
N ILE A 50 16.38 -2.08 -3.05
CA ILE A 50 15.89 -1.27 -1.92
C ILE A 50 15.50 -2.13 -0.71
N GLY A 51 15.83 -3.43 -0.71
CA GLY A 51 15.60 -4.32 0.45
C GLY A 51 14.24 -5.02 0.49
N VAL A 52 13.45 -4.96 -0.59
CA VAL A 52 12.21 -5.74 -0.69
C VAL A 52 12.57 -7.19 -1.00
N SER A 53 12.15 -8.12 -0.14
CA SER A 53 12.41 -9.56 -0.30
C SER A 53 11.26 -10.33 -0.93
N GLN A 54 10.03 -9.82 -0.77
CA GLN A 54 8.79 -10.38 -1.30
C GLN A 54 7.82 -9.23 -1.52
N PHE A 55 6.89 -9.37 -2.46
CA PHE A 55 5.82 -8.37 -2.60
C PHE A 55 4.48 -8.95 -3.02
N ILE A 56 3.42 -8.24 -2.65
CA ILE A 56 2.06 -8.43 -3.16
C ILE A 56 1.75 -7.17 -3.98
N THR A 57 1.62 -7.32 -5.30
CA THR A 57 1.20 -6.20 -6.16
C THR A 57 -0.32 -6.09 -6.16
N THR A 58 -0.84 -4.86 -6.11
CA THR A 58 -2.24 -4.54 -5.86
C THR A 58 -2.79 -3.61 -6.95
N PRO A 59 -2.89 -4.06 -8.20
CA PRO A 59 -3.46 -3.23 -9.25
C PRO A 59 -4.86 -2.73 -8.88
N HIS A 60 -5.20 -1.55 -9.36
CA HIS A 60 -6.49 -0.95 -9.07
C HIS A 60 -7.64 -1.78 -9.64
N ILE A 61 -8.70 -1.95 -8.85
CA ILE A 61 -10.04 -2.26 -9.35
C ILE A 61 -10.93 -1.05 -9.06
N SER A 62 -11.28 -0.32 -10.13
CA SER A 62 -12.15 0.85 -10.08
C SER A 62 -12.97 0.88 -11.36
N HIS A 63 -14.26 0.50 -11.28
CA HIS A 63 -15.09 0.16 -12.44
C HIS A 63 -15.14 1.26 -13.53
N TYR A 64 -14.97 2.53 -13.13
CA TYR A 64 -15.02 3.68 -14.03
C TYR A 64 -13.66 4.16 -14.57
N VAL A 65 -12.55 3.62 -14.04
CA VAL A 65 -11.19 4.05 -14.41
C VAL A 65 -10.40 2.87 -14.99
N TRP A 66 -10.45 1.72 -14.32
CA TRP A 66 -9.71 0.52 -14.66
C TRP A 66 -10.68 -0.67 -14.69
N ASN A 67 -10.89 -1.24 -15.88
CA ASN A 67 -11.74 -2.42 -16.05
C ASN A 67 -10.99 -3.71 -15.67
N ASN A 68 -10.38 -3.72 -14.48
CA ASN A 68 -9.74 -4.90 -13.91
C ASN A 68 -10.76 -5.69 -13.10
N SER A 69 -10.56 -7.01 -13.08
CA SER A 69 -11.26 -7.95 -12.22
C SER A 69 -10.25 -8.88 -11.54
N ALA A 70 -10.71 -9.66 -10.55
CA ALA A 70 -9.87 -10.65 -9.91
C ALA A 70 -9.29 -11.65 -10.93
N GLU A 71 -10.06 -12.04 -11.95
CA GLU A 71 -9.65 -12.92 -13.03
C GLU A 71 -8.56 -12.29 -13.90
N VAL A 72 -8.74 -11.02 -14.30
CA VAL A 72 -7.75 -10.29 -15.11
C VAL A 72 -6.42 -10.17 -14.37
N ILE A 73 -6.47 -9.77 -13.09
CA ILE A 73 -5.28 -9.63 -12.25
C ILE A 73 -4.59 -10.99 -12.07
N THR A 74 -5.35 -12.05 -11.78
CA THR A 74 -4.80 -13.40 -11.58
C THR A 74 -4.16 -13.94 -12.86
N ALA A 75 -4.82 -13.79 -14.01
CA ALA A 75 -4.27 -14.20 -15.30
C ALA A 75 -2.99 -13.42 -15.64
N LYS A 76 -3.00 -12.10 -15.41
CA LYS A 76 -1.82 -11.25 -15.64
C LYS A 76 -0.67 -11.59 -14.70
N HIS A 77 -0.95 -11.92 -13.45
CA HIS A 77 0.02 -12.41 -12.48
C HIS A 77 0.70 -13.69 -12.97
N GLN A 78 -0.08 -14.69 -13.40
CA GLN A 78 0.45 -15.95 -13.91
C GLN A 78 1.33 -15.75 -15.15
N GLU A 79 0.87 -14.97 -16.13
CA GLU A 79 1.64 -14.62 -17.33
C GLU A 79 2.95 -13.92 -16.96
N THR A 80 2.87 -12.91 -16.10
CA THR A 80 4.02 -12.11 -15.68
C THR A 80 5.04 -12.95 -14.92
N LYS A 81 4.58 -13.86 -14.05
CA LYS A 81 5.44 -14.77 -13.30
C LYS A 81 6.27 -15.66 -14.22
N LEU A 82 5.67 -16.28 -15.22
CA LEU A 82 6.38 -17.12 -16.20
C LEU A 82 7.49 -16.34 -16.93
N ILE A 83 7.18 -15.12 -17.40
CA ILE A 83 8.16 -14.31 -18.14
C ILE A 83 9.31 -13.83 -17.24
N ILE A 84 9.04 -13.59 -15.95
CA ILE A 84 10.05 -13.16 -14.98
C ILE A 84 10.97 -14.31 -14.58
N GLU A 85 10.43 -15.52 -14.42
CA GLU A 85 11.18 -16.75 -14.14
C GLU A 85 12.19 -17.04 -15.26
N GLU A 86 11.79 -16.90 -16.53
CA GLU A 86 12.71 -17.00 -17.68
C GLU A 86 13.86 -15.98 -17.65
N LYS A 87 13.67 -14.84 -16.97
CA LYS A 87 14.64 -13.75 -16.86
C LYS A 87 15.49 -13.82 -15.59
N ASN A 88 15.47 -14.94 -14.86
CA ASN A 88 16.23 -15.18 -13.63
C ASN A 88 16.05 -14.07 -12.58
N THR A 89 14.84 -13.52 -12.45
CA THR A 89 14.54 -12.54 -11.38
C THR A 89 13.90 -13.28 -10.21
N THR A 90 14.38 -13.01 -8.99
CA THR A 90 14.26 -13.98 -7.88
C THR A 90 13.28 -13.59 -6.77
N ILE A 91 12.75 -12.36 -6.74
CA ILE A 91 11.79 -11.99 -5.71
C ILE A 91 10.47 -12.76 -5.89
N PRO A 92 10.04 -13.55 -4.88
CA PRO A 92 8.71 -14.14 -4.87
C PRO A 92 7.65 -13.05 -4.81
N PHE A 93 6.61 -13.17 -5.64
CA PHE A 93 5.50 -12.23 -5.62
C PHE A 93 4.13 -12.88 -5.84
N GLN A 94 3.13 -12.28 -5.21
CA GLN A 94 1.71 -12.58 -5.38
C GLN A 94 0.98 -11.34 -5.90
N ALA A 95 -0.29 -11.51 -6.28
CA ALA A 95 -1.16 -10.41 -6.66
C ALA A 95 -2.40 -10.38 -5.77
N ALA A 96 -2.76 -9.18 -5.36
CA ALA A 96 -4.04 -8.82 -4.75
C ALA A 96 -4.65 -7.67 -5.56
N ALA A 97 -5.69 -7.02 -5.05
CA ALA A 97 -6.23 -5.81 -5.67
C ALA A 97 -6.30 -4.67 -4.66
N GLU A 98 -6.12 -3.44 -5.14
CA GLU A 98 -6.55 -2.24 -4.42
C GLU A 98 -7.96 -1.90 -4.89
N TYR A 99 -8.95 -2.14 -4.03
CA TYR A 99 -10.35 -1.91 -4.35
C TYR A 99 -10.76 -0.47 -4.03
N PHE A 100 -11.24 0.27 -5.03
CA PHE A 100 -11.85 1.56 -4.79
C PHE A 100 -13.24 1.37 -4.18
N ILE A 101 -13.53 2.02 -3.04
CA ILE A 101 -14.84 1.92 -2.39
C ILE A 101 -15.85 2.80 -3.14
N ASP A 102 -16.71 2.15 -3.91
CA ASP A 102 -17.87 2.71 -4.59
C ASP A 102 -19.08 1.75 -4.53
N ASP A 103 -20.18 2.11 -5.20
CA ASP A 103 -21.41 1.30 -5.26
C ASP A 103 -21.19 -0.05 -5.95
N TRP A 104 -20.25 -0.11 -6.90
CA TRP A 104 -19.88 -1.37 -7.56
C TRP A 104 -19.18 -2.30 -6.58
N PHE A 105 -18.21 -1.80 -5.81
CA PHE A 105 -17.51 -2.58 -4.80
C PHE A 105 -18.47 -3.16 -3.76
N GLU A 106 -19.43 -2.36 -3.27
CA GLU A 106 -20.46 -2.83 -2.32
C GLU A 106 -21.28 -4.00 -2.89
N SER A 107 -21.62 -3.93 -4.18
CA SER A 107 -22.37 -4.98 -4.87
C SER A 107 -21.51 -6.21 -5.18
N HIS A 108 -20.21 -6.01 -5.41
CA HIS A 108 -19.27 -7.05 -5.83
C HIS A 108 -18.91 -8.01 -4.69
N PHE A 109 -18.51 -7.50 -3.51
CA PHE A 109 -18.09 -8.39 -2.39
C PHE A 109 -19.22 -9.24 -1.80
N LYS A 110 -20.49 -8.90 -2.11
CA LYS A 110 -21.68 -9.69 -1.72
C LYS A 110 -21.92 -10.89 -2.63
N LYS A 111 -21.33 -10.91 -3.83
CA LYS A 111 -21.58 -11.92 -4.87
C LYS A 111 -20.36 -12.77 -5.16
N GLU A 112 -19.18 -12.16 -5.09
CA GLU A 112 -17.92 -12.78 -5.50
C GLU A 112 -16.86 -12.61 -4.41
N LYS A 113 -15.92 -13.55 -4.40
CA LYS A 113 -14.80 -13.50 -3.46
C LYS A 113 -13.78 -12.45 -3.93
N LEU A 114 -13.35 -11.59 -3.01
CA LEU A 114 -12.36 -10.56 -3.28
C LEU A 114 -10.95 -11.15 -3.41
N LEU A 115 -10.12 -10.49 -4.22
CA LEU A 115 -8.70 -10.79 -4.33
C LEU A 115 -7.93 -10.06 -3.21
N THR A 116 -7.64 -10.79 -2.14
CA THR A 116 -7.11 -10.27 -0.87
C THR A 116 -5.58 -10.30 -0.78
N LEU A 117 -5.00 -9.46 0.08
CA LEU A 117 -3.57 -9.46 0.41
C LEU A 117 -3.11 -10.78 1.04
N LYS A 118 -3.85 -11.26 2.03
CA LYS A 118 -3.63 -12.52 2.74
C LYS A 118 -4.91 -12.90 3.47
N ASP A 119 -5.29 -14.17 3.43
CA ASP A 119 -6.50 -14.70 4.07
C ASP A 119 -7.75 -13.89 3.71
N ASN A 120 -8.17 -12.98 4.58
CA ASN A 120 -9.34 -12.12 4.42
C ASN A 120 -9.00 -10.61 4.46
N TYR A 121 -7.72 -10.24 4.44
CA TYR A 121 -7.26 -8.84 4.47
C TYR A 121 -7.39 -8.23 3.07
N VAL A 122 -8.23 -7.21 2.93
CA VAL A 122 -8.50 -6.55 1.64
C VAL A 122 -7.97 -5.12 1.66
N LEU A 123 -7.17 -4.76 0.65
CA LEU A 123 -6.71 -3.39 0.47
C LEU A 123 -7.83 -2.57 -0.19
N VAL A 124 -8.18 -1.44 0.44
CA VAL A 124 -9.23 -0.55 -0.03
C VAL A 124 -8.75 0.89 -0.11
N GLU A 125 -9.21 1.61 -1.12
CA GLU A 125 -8.96 3.03 -1.35
C GLU A 125 -10.28 3.81 -1.38
N ILE A 126 -10.24 5.07 -0.95
CA ILE A 126 -11.34 6.03 -1.11
C ILE A 126 -10.87 7.25 -1.90
N SER A 127 -11.81 8.06 -2.39
CA SER A 127 -11.47 9.28 -3.12
C SER A 127 -10.60 10.23 -2.28
N TYR A 128 -9.57 10.81 -2.90
CA TYR A 128 -8.77 11.90 -2.32
C TYR A 128 -9.55 13.21 -2.18
N GLN A 129 -10.68 13.36 -2.87
CA GLN A 129 -11.48 14.60 -2.85
C GLN A 129 -12.42 14.65 -1.65
N SER A 130 -13.06 13.52 -1.32
CA SER A 130 -14.06 13.43 -0.24
C SER A 130 -14.30 11.98 0.15
N ALA A 131 -14.68 11.75 1.41
CA ALA A 131 -15.10 10.43 1.88
C ALA A 131 -16.42 9.99 1.21
N PRO A 132 -16.60 8.67 0.93
CA PRO A 132 -17.91 8.14 0.55
C PRO A 132 -18.95 8.38 1.65
N ILE A 133 -20.15 8.82 1.29
CA ILE A 133 -21.24 9.08 2.25
C ILE A 133 -21.55 7.84 3.10
N ASN A 134 -21.51 6.66 2.48
CA ASN A 134 -21.84 5.38 3.12
C ASN A 134 -20.61 4.62 3.66
N LEU A 135 -19.43 5.27 3.77
CA LEU A 135 -18.17 4.60 4.10
C LEU A 135 -18.29 3.63 5.30
N TYR A 136 -18.86 4.08 6.41
CA TYR A 136 -19.01 3.25 7.61
C TYR A 136 -19.93 2.04 7.41
N LYS A 137 -21.02 2.21 6.66
CA LYS A 137 -21.92 1.11 6.30
C LYS A 137 -21.19 0.09 5.44
N THR A 138 -20.47 0.56 4.40
CA THR A 138 -19.73 -0.32 3.50
C THR A 138 -18.62 -1.08 4.25
N LEU A 139 -17.86 -0.42 5.13
CA LEU A 139 -16.84 -1.07 5.96
C LEU A 139 -17.43 -2.10 6.92
N PHE A 140 -18.61 -1.83 7.49
CA PHE A 140 -19.30 -2.79 8.35
C PHE A 140 -19.78 -4.01 7.55
N GLU A 141 -20.44 -3.80 6.41
CA GLU A 141 -20.92 -4.89 5.55
C GLU A 141 -19.78 -5.76 5.01
N LEU A 142 -18.64 -5.13 4.68
CA LEU A 142 -17.43 -5.84 4.26
C LEU A 142 -16.90 -6.76 5.37
N GLN A 143 -16.95 -6.33 6.62
CA GLN A 143 -16.59 -7.16 7.78
C GLN A 143 -17.62 -8.27 8.05
N VAL A 144 -18.92 -8.00 7.88
CA VAL A 144 -19.96 -9.04 7.96
C VAL A 144 -19.76 -10.11 6.88
N ALA A 145 -19.28 -9.72 5.69
CA ALA A 145 -18.88 -10.65 4.63
C ALA A 145 -17.57 -11.41 4.93
N GLY A 146 -16.93 -11.15 6.08
CA GLY A 146 -15.76 -11.89 6.57
C GLY A 146 -14.42 -11.26 6.23
N TYR A 147 -14.37 -10.05 5.67
CA TYR A 147 -13.12 -9.38 5.29
C TYR A 147 -12.62 -8.39 6.35
N THR A 148 -11.31 -8.23 6.43
CA THR A 148 -10.65 -7.20 7.24
C THR A 148 -10.18 -6.07 6.34
N PRO A 149 -10.79 -4.87 6.38
CA PRO A 149 -10.38 -3.77 5.52
C PRO A 149 -9.04 -3.17 5.96
N VAL A 150 -8.14 -3.02 5.00
CA VAL A 150 -6.88 -2.29 5.10
C VAL A 150 -6.99 -1.04 4.22
N LEU A 151 -7.20 0.12 4.82
CA LEU A 151 -7.26 1.39 4.12
C LEU A 151 -5.86 1.82 3.67
N ALA A 152 -5.70 1.94 2.36
CA ALA A 152 -4.50 2.44 1.72
C ALA A 152 -4.28 3.92 2.07
N HIS A 153 -3.02 4.26 2.36
CA HIS A 153 -2.45 5.61 2.47
C HIS A 153 -3.38 6.68 3.09
N PRO A 154 -3.93 6.46 4.30
CA PRO A 154 -4.91 7.35 4.93
C PRO A 154 -4.42 8.79 5.14
N GLU A 155 -3.11 9.02 5.16
CA GLU A 155 -2.50 10.34 5.19
C GLU A 155 -2.77 11.20 3.95
N ARG A 156 -3.17 10.59 2.83
CA ARG A 156 -3.45 11.29 1.57
C ARG A 156 -4.87 11.87 1.52
N TYR A 157 -5.76 11.50 2.44
CA TYR A 157 -7.13 12.02 2.54
C TYR A 157 -7.18 13.39 3.24
N LEU A 158 -6.80 14.44 2.50
CA LEU A 158 -6.60 15.81 3.03
C LEU A 158 -7.85 16.48 3.63
N TYR A 159 -9.04 15.92 3.43
CA TYR A 159 -10.26 16.37 4.10
C TYR A 159 -10.30 15.97 5.58
N TYR A 160 -9.57 14.93 6.00
CA TYR A 160 -9.41 14.56 7.41
C TYR A 160 -8.25 15.29 8.12
N ARG A 161 -7.48 16.14 7.42
CA ARG A 161 -6.26 16.76 7.97
C ARG A 161 -6.46 17.57 9.26
N LYS A 162 -7.69 18.06 9.51
CA LYS A 162 -8.04 18.84 10.70
C LYS A 162 -8.86 18.04 11.73
N ASP A 163 -9.25 16.81 11.40
CA ASP A 163 -10.10 15.97 12.23
C ASP A 163 -9.45 14.59 12.41
N PHE A 164 -8.51 14.53 13.36
CA PHE A 164 -7.87 13.27 13.70
C PHE A 164 -8.78 12.29 14.44
N ASP A 165 -9.93 12.74 14.93
CA ASP A 165 -10.91 11.84 15.55
C ASP A 165 -11.59 10.96 14.50
N GLU A 166 -11.68 11.42 13.26
CA GLU A 166 -12.19 10.61 12.15
C GLU A 166 -11.32 9.39 11.86
N TYR A 167 -9.99 9.53 11.88
CA TYR A 167 -9.07 8.39 11.81
C TYR A 167 -9.29 7.40 12.95
N LYS A 168 -9.54 7.89 14.18
CA LYS A 168 -9.84 7.01 15.33
C LYS A 168 -11.16 6.29 15.17
N LYS A 169 -12.18 6.93 14.59
CA LYS A 169 -13.48 6.29 14.31
C LYS A 169 -13.30 5.15 13.30
N LEU A 170 -12.55 5.36 12.22
CA LEU A 170 -12.20 4.31 11.25
C LEU A 170 -11.49 3.13 11.91
N LYS A 171 -10.49 3.39 12.77
CA LYS A 171 -9.82 2.35 13.56
C LYS A 171 -10.78 1.61 14.49
N LYS A 172 -11.69 2.34 15.16
CA LYS A 172 -12.67 1.76 16.10
C LYS A 172 -13.66 0.82 15.42
N VAL A 173 -13.98 1.06 14.14
CA VAL A 173 -14.84 0.16 13.36
C VAL A 173 -14.07 -0.98 12.70
N GLY A 174 -12.82 -1.25 13.11
CA GLY A 174 -12.05 -2.42 12.66
C GLY A 174 -11.24 -2.21 11.38
N CYS A 175 -11.16 -0.97 10.87
CA CYS A 175 -10.33 -0.67 9.70
C CYS A 175 -8.85 -0.59 10.10
N LEU A 176 -7.99 -1.29 9.35
CA LEU A 176 -6.55 -1.22 9.48
C LEU A 176 -5.99 -0.18 8.50
N PHE A 177 -4.83 0.40 8.79
CA PHE A 177 -4.22 1.48 8.03
C PHE A 177 -2.86 1.04 7.49
N GLN A 178 -2.66 1.28 6.20
CA GLN A 178 -1.38 1.08 5.53
C GLN A 178 -0.73 2.44 5.21
N LEU A 179 0.40 2.75 5.84
CA LEU A 179 1.19 3.96 5.54
C LEU A 179 1.90 3.81 4.21
N ASN A 180 1.76 4.79 3.31
CA ASN A 180 2.62 4.85 2.13
C ASN A 180 4.01 5.37 2.52
N LEU A 181 5.03 4.57 2.26
CA LEU A 181 6.41 4.88 2.67
C LEU A 181 6.92 6.19 2.07
N LEU A 182 6.49 6.57 0.87
CA LEU A 182 6.91 7.81 0.21
C LEU A 182 6.34 9.07 0.89
N SER A 183 5.25 8.93 1.65
CA SER A 183 4.74 10.00 2.53
C SER A 183 5.78 10.39 3.59
N THR A 184 6.67 9.47 3.98
CA THR A 184 7.68 9.73 5.03
C THR A 184 8.87 10.55 4.54
N VAL A 185 9.15 10.58 3.24
CA VAL A 185 10.20 11.42 2.62
C VAL A 185 9.64 12.71 2.01
N GLY A 186 8.32 12.89 2.10
CA GLY A 186 7.58 14.05 1.62
C GLY A 186 7.43 14.14 0.12
N TYR A 187 7.37 12.98 -0.54
CA TYR A 187 7.11 12.89 -1.99
C TYR A 187 5.77 13.53 -2.37
N TYR A 188 4.72 13.35 -1.54
CA TYR A 188 3.39 13.93 -1.76
C TYR A 188 3.20 15.32 -1.14
N GLY A 189 4.28 15.95 -0.64
CA GLY A 189 4.26 17.28 -0.04
C GLY A 189 4.20 17.28 1.49
N ASP A 190 4.48 18.45 2.06
CA ASP A 190 4.73 18.60 3.50
C ASP A 190 3.47 18.34 4.35
N THR A 191 2.28 18.72 3.86
CA THR A 191 1.02 18.47 4.56
C THR A 191 0.79 16.97 4.78
N ILE A 192 0.98 16.15 3.74
CA ILE A 192 0.80 14.69 3.83
C ILE A 192 1.87 14.08 4.75
N THR A 193 3.11 14.59 4.67
CA THR A 193 4.20 14.19 5.58
C THR A 193 3.85 14.45 7.04
N GLN A 194 3.25 15.60 7.34
CA GLN A 194 2.83 15.98 8.70
C GLN A 194 1.68 15.09 9.20
N ILE A 195 0.72 14.75 8.34
CA ILE A 195 -0.35 13.81 8.70
C ILE A 195 0.23 12.42 8.99
N ALA A 196 1.13 11.91 8.13
CA ALA A 196 1.82 10.65 8.36
C ALA A 196 2.59 10.63 9.69
N GLU A 197 3.31 11.72 10.01
CA GLU A 197 3.99 11.86 11.31
C GLU A 197 3.01 11.81 12.49
N GLU A 198 1.89 12.50 12.42
CA GLU A 198 0.89 12.50 13.50
C GLU A 198 0.19 11.15 13.65
N LEU A 199 -0.12 10.46 12.55
CA LEU A 199 -0.68 9.10 12.58
C LEU A 199 0.33 8.09 13.14
N LEU A 200 1.62 8.21 12.81
CA LEU A 200 2.71 7.41 13.40
C LEU A 200 2.83 7.65 14.91
N LYS A 201 2.86 8.90 15.38
CA LYS A 201 2.92 9.25 16.81
C LYS A 201 1.76 8.67 17.61
N LYS A 202 0.57 8.64 17.00
CA LYS A 202 -0.65 8.11 17.62
C LYS A 202 -0.75 6.58 17.53
N GLY A 203 0.19 5.92 16.86
CA GLY A 203 0.20 4.46 16.69
C GLY A 203 -1.00 3.94 15.88
N LEU A 204 -1.47 4.70 14.89
CA LEU A 204 -2.69 4.35 14.14
C LEU A 204 -2.42 3.47 12.91
N TYR A 205 -1.18 3.40 12.44
CA TYR A 205 -0.79 2.54 11.33
C TYR A 205 -0.56 1.09 11.78
N ASP A 206 -1.01 0.15 10.95
CA ASP A 206 -0.80 -1.28 11.18
C ASP A 206 0.29 -1.82 10.25
N PHE A 207 0.33 -1.35 9.00
CA PHE A 207 1.25 -1.82 7.96
C PHE A 207 1.85 -0.67 7.16
N THR A 208 2.87 -0.97 6.36
CA THR A 208 3.41 -0.06 5.35
C THR A 208 3.26 -0.63 3.95
N GLY A 209 3.38 0.21 2.93
CA GLY A 209 3.33 -0.17 1.52
C GLY A 209 4.10 0.83 0.68
N THR A 210 4.66 0.39 -0.44
CA THR A 210 5.50 1.24 -1.28
C THR A 210 4.69 2.12 -2.21
N ASP A 211 3.51 1.67 -2.66
CA ASP A 211 2.65 2.32 -3.64
C ASP A 211 3.44 2.67 -4.93
N VAL A 212 4.38 1.79 -5.30
CA VAL A 212 5.29 2.03 -6.42
C VAL A 212 4.59 1.75 -7.73
N HIS A 213 4.56 2.77 -8.58
CA HIS A 213 4.02 2.72 -9.94
C HIS A 213 5.13 2.81 -11.01
N HIS A 214 6.23 3.51 -10.69
CA HIS A 214 7.28 3.84 -11.66
C HIS A 214 8.63 4.15 -11.01
N MET A 215 9.70 4.21 -11.80
CA MET A 215 11.07 4.41 -11.31
C MET A 215 11.31 5.72 -10.54
N LYS A 216 10.48 6.76 -10.72
CA LYS A 216 10.57 7.98 -9.89
C LYS A 216 10.15 7.72 -8.43
N HIS A 217 9.23 6.77 -8.19
CA HIS A 217 8.88 6.34 -6.83
C HIS A 217 10.07 5.62 -6.19
N ILE A 218 10.71 4.72 -6.94
CA ILE A 218 11.94 4.03 -6.50
C ILE A 218 13.03 5.03 -6.11
N ALA A 219 13.28 6.06 -6.93
CA ALA A 219 14.34 7.03 -6.64
C ALA A 219 14.14 7.73 -5.28
N SER A 220 12.89 7.94 -4.85
CA SER A 220 12.56 8.55 -3.56
C SER A 220 12.95 7.69 -2.35
N PHE A 221 13.27 6.39 -2.53
CA PHE A 221 13.77 5.55 -1.43
C PHE A 221 15.22 5.88 -1.04
N ASP A 222 15.96 6.61 -1.89
CA ASP A 222 17.29 7.15 -1.57
C ASP A 222 17.24 8.45 -0.75
N GLU A 223 16.04 8.99 -0.49
CA GLU A 223 15.85 10.20 0.32
C GLU A 223 15.84 9.93 1.82
N LYS A 224 16.24 10.93 2.60
CA LYS A 224 16.12 10.88 4.07
C LYS A 224 14.67 11.04 4.49
N ILE A 225 14.24 10.24 5.47
CA ILE A 225 12.92 10.42 6.05
C ILE A 225 12.80 11.81 6.68
N LYS A 226 11.64 12.42 6.53
CA LYS A 226 11.26 13.73 7.10
C LYS A 226 10.43 13.58 8.38
N THR A 227 9.85 12.41 8.63
CA THR A 227 9.19 12.08 9.91
C THR A 227 10.19 12.04 11.06
N ASN A 228 9.74 12.33 12.28
CA ASN A 228 10.54 12.24 13.51
C ASN A 228 10.27 10.93 14.25
N SER A 229 9.13 10.28 13.99
CA SER A 229 8.70 9.05 14.64
C SER A 229 9.37 7.79 14.06
N VAL A 230 10.72 7.77 14.06
CA VAL A 230 11.53 6.72 13.43
C VAL A 230 11.30 5.35 14.09
N SER A 231 11.12 5.30 15.41
CA SER A 231 10.83 4.05 16.13
C SER A 231 9.49 3.47 15.72
N ASN A 232 8.44 4.29 15.67
CA ASN A 232 7.11 3.86 15.24
C ASN A 232 7.14 3.40 13.77
N LEU A 233 7.84 4.13 12.89
CA LEU A 233 7.98 3.73 11.49
C LEU A 233 8.64 2.34 11.36
N LYS A 234 9.72 2.07 12.10
CA LYS A 234 10.38 0.75 12.11
C LYS A 234 9.46 -0.36 12.60
N GLU A 235 8.63 -0.09 13.60
CA GLU A 235 7.65 -1.04 14.13
C GLU A 235 6.60 -1.39 13.06
N VAL A 236 6.01 -0.38 12.41
CA VAL A 236 5.01 -0.59 11.36
C VAL A 236 5.62 -1.31 10.15
N ILE A 237 6.85 -0.98 9.74
CA ILE A 237 7.58 -1.71 8.68
C ILE A 237 7.76 -3.19 9.05
N LYS A 238 8.06 -3.48 10.33
CA LYS A 238 8.25 -4.86 10.80
C LYS A 238 6.93 -5.66 10.76
N ASN A 239 5.78 -5.01 10.98
CA ASN A 239 4.48 -5.68 10.95
C ASN A 239 4.17 -6.33 9.60
N ASN A 240 4.76 -5.84 8.51
CA ASN A 240 4.61 -6.45 7.18
C ASN A 240 5.11 -7.90 7.10
N GLN A 241 5.94 -8.37 8.04
CA GLN A 241 6.28 -9.80 8.13
C GLN A 241 5.06 -10.71 8.27
N PHE A 242 3.92 -10.19 8.74
CA PHE A 242 2.65 -10.89 8.72
C PHE A 242 2.28 -11.43 7.32
N PHE A 243 2.65 -10.73 6.24
CA PHE A 243 2.33 -11.09 4.86
C PHE A 243 3.40 -11.96 4.18
N LYS A 244 4.43 -12.40 4.90
CA LYS A 244 5.49 -13.24 4.36
C LYS A 244 4.92 -14.57 3.84
N PHE A 245 5.34 -14.96 2.64
CA PHE A 245 4.98 -16.24 2.04
C PHE A 245 5.76 -17.39 2.71
N HIS A 246 5.10 -18.55 2.85
CA HIS A 246 5.70 -19.78 3.36
C HIS A 246 6.23 -20.65 2.22
#